data_AF-A0A531KGA1-F1
#
_entry.id   AF-A0A531KGA1-F1
#
_cell.length_a   1.000
_cell.length_b   1.000
_cell.length_c   1.000
_cell.angle_alpha   90.00
_cell.angle_beta   90.00
_cell.angle_gamma   90.00
#
_symmetry.space_group_name_H-M   'P 1'
#
loop_
_entity.id
_entity.type
_entity.pdbx_description
1 polymer ?
#
loop_
_entity_poly.entity_id
_entity_poly.type
_entity_poly.pdbx_seq_one_letter_code
_entity_poly.pdbx_strand_id
1 'polypeptide(L)'
;ALRVPAGYAKNRRIEHRPSGVDANPYLVAATVLAGIVKGLDEGLDPGPETTGNGYESAITRTTMPVDWRAAIEAARASTFLKGALGEDLHRTFVAIKQSEYLRVARTVSELDYHLYLHEV
;
A
#
# COMPACT_ATOMS: atom_id res chain seq x y z
N ALA A 1 -3.83 7.12 0.59
CA ALA A 1 -4.15 8.53 0.88
C ALA A 1 -3.31 9.46 0.01
N LEU A 2 -3.90 10.47 -0.62
CA LEU A 2 -3.20 11.48 -1.42
C LEU A 2 -3.39 12.86 -0.79
N ARG A 3 -2.44 13.77 -0.98
CA ARG A 3 -2.56 15.19 -0.59
C ARG A 3 -2.32 16.09 -1.78
N VAL A 4 -3.11 17.16 -1.90
CA VAL A 4 -2.84 18.28 -2.81
C VAL A 4 -2.25 19.42 -1.98
N PRO A 5 -0.96 19.77 -2.14
CA PRO A 5 -0.35 20.85 -1.38
C PRO A 5 -0.92 22.22 -1.77
N ALA A 6 -1.08 23.10 -0.79
CA ALA A 6 -1.39 24.50 -1.05
C ALA A 6 -0.23 25.17 -1.78
N GLY A 7 -0.53 26.03 -2.76
CA GLY A 7 0.48 26.77 -3.49
C GLY A 7 0.00 27.31 -4.84
N TYR A 8 0.90 28.01 -5.53
CA TYR A 8 0.65 28.54 -6.87
C TYR A 8 0.40 27.43 -7.90
N ALA A 9 -0.36 27.75 -8.96
CA ALA A 9 -0.70 26.81 -10.02
C ALA A 9 0.51 26.11 -10.64
N LYS A 10 1.64 26.81 -10.81
CA LYS A 10 2.90 26.24 -11.33
C LYS A 10 3.51 25.12 -10.47
N ASN A 11 3.12 25.01 -9.21
CA ASN A 11 3.62 24.00 -8.26
C ASN A 11 2.58 22.90 -7.97
N ARG A 12 1.46 22.88 -8.73
CA ARG A 12 0.36 21.94 -8.53
C ARG A 12 0.84 20.51 -8.76
N ARG A 13 0.64 19.67 -7.74
CA ARG A 13 1.03 18.27 -7.74
C ARG A 13 0.17 17.49 -6.75
N ILE A 14 0.21 16.17 -6.89
CA ILE A 14 -0.27 15.24 -5.86
C ILE A 14 0.91 14.70 -5.06
N GLU A 15 0.72 14.47 -3.77
CA GLU A 15 1.69 13.83 -2.91
C GLU A 15 1.19 12.44 -2.52
N HIS A 16 1.92 11.41 -2.96
CA HIS A 16 1.74 10.03 -2.52
C HIS A 16 2.46 9.82 -1.20
N ARG A 17 1.69 9.80 -0.11
CA ARG A 17 2.20 9.65 1.27
C ARG A 17 2.22 8.22 1.85
N PRO A 18 1.54 7.21 1.29
CA PRO A 18 1.54 5.85 1.86
C PRO A 18 2.87 5.08 1.76
N SER A 19 3.74 5.39 0.81
CA SER A 19 4.99 4.63 0.62
C SER A 19 6.00 4.95 1.72
N GLY A 20 6.51 3.90 2.37
CA GLY A 20 7.65 3.98 3.29
C GLY A 20 8.99 4.07 2.57
N VAL A 21 10.04 4.38 3.33
CA VAL A 21 11.44 4.49 2.84
C VAL A 21 12.02 3.14 2.39
N ASP A 22 11.44 2.05 2.88
CA ASP A 22 11.76 0.66 2.56
C ASP A 22 11.23 0.20 1.19
N ALA A 23 10.34 0.99 0.56
CA ALA A 23 9.77 0.65 -0.73
C ALA A 23 10.76 0.88 -1.88
N ASN A 24 10.74 -0.01 -2.87
CA ASN A 24 11.50 0.19 -4.11
C ASN A 24 10.91 1.41 -4.87
N PRO A 25 11.67 2.51 -5.08
CA PRO A 25 11.13 3.74 -5.66
C PRO A 25 10.64 3.55 -7.10
N TYR A 26 11.21 2.61 -7.86
CA TYR A 26 10.77 2.31 -9.22
C TYR A 26 9.41 1.62 -9.24
N LEU A 27 9.18 0.67 -8.34
CA LEU A 27 7.88 -0.02 -8.23
C LEU A 27 6.80 0.95 -7.73
N VAL A 28 7.14 1.84 -6.80
CA VAL A 28 6.23 2.91 -6.35
C VAL A 28 5.86 3.82 -7.53
N ALA A 29 6.85 4.34 -8.27
CA ALA A 29 6.58 5.22 -9.40
C ALA A 29 5.73 4.52 -10.48
N ALA A 30 6.08 3.28 -10.84
CA ALA A 30 5.35 2.51 -11.85
C ALA A 30 3.88 2.30 -11.46
N THR A 31 3.62 1.86 -10.23
CA THR A 31 2.25 1.57 -9.76
C THR A 31 1.41 2.83 -9.58
N VAL A 32 1.99 3.93 -9.09
CA VAL A 32 1.31 5.21 -8.97
C VAL A 32 0.95 5.77 -10.35
N LEU A 33 1.90 5.76 -11.30
CA LEU A 33 1.64 6.22 -12.66
C LEU A 33 0.59 5.36 -13.36
N ALA A 34 0.65 4.03 -13.22
CA ALA A 34 -0.36 3.13 -13.76
C ALA A 34 -1.77 3.43 -13.20
N GLY A 35 -1.87 3.77 -11.91
CA GLY A 35 -3.13 4.18 -11.30
C GLY A 35 -3.66 5.49 -11.84
N ILE A 36 -2.79 6.48 -12.05
CA ILE A 36 -3.14 7.77 -12.67
C ILE A 36 -3.65 7.56 -14.11
N VAL A 37 -2.90 6.81 -14.92
CA VAL A 37 -3.27 6.50 -16.31
C VAL A 37 -4.63 5.80 -16.37
N LYS A 38 -4.83 4.75 -15.57
CA LYS A 38 -6.13 4.06 -15.49
C LYS A 38 -7.27 5.01 -15.13
N GLY A 39 -7.06 5.87 -14.13
CA GLY A 39 -8.08 6.84 -13.70
C GLY A 39 -8.44 7.85 -14.79
N LEU A 40 -7.46 8.31 -15.56
CA LEU A 40 -7.67 9.23 -16.68
C LEU A 40 -8.36 8.54 -17.86
N ASP A 41 -7.90 7.34 -18.24
CA ASP A 41 -8.41 6.58 -19.38
C ASP A 41 -9.86 6.13 -19.17
N GLU A 42 -10.21 5.74 -17.94
CA GLU A 42 -11.55 5.27 -17.59
C GLU A 42 -12.45 6.37 -17.03
N GLY A 43 -11.94 7.61 -16.86
CA GLY A 43 -12.70 8.72 -16.31
C GLY A 43 -13.23 8.47 -14.90
N LEU A 44 -12.41 7.83 -14.04
CA LEU A 44 -12.84 7.44 -12.69
C LEU A 44 -13.03 8.66 -11.78
N ASP A 45 -14.15 8.68 -11.06
CA ASP A 45 -14.42 9.68 -10.01
C ASP A 45 -13.67 9.29 -8.72
N PRO A 46 -12.71 10.12 -8.23
CA PRO A 46 -12.02 9.87 -6.96
C PRO A 46 -12.90 10.09 -5.73
N GLY A 47 -14.12 10.61 -5.92
CA GLY A 47 -15.04 10.99 -4.86
C GLY A 47 -14.66 12.33 -4.21
N PRO A 48 -15.47 12.77 -3.23
CA PRO A 48 -15.25 14.05 -2.55
C PRO A 48 -13.98 14.03 -1.70
N GLU A 49 -13.33 15.19 -1.55
CA GLU A 49 -12.18 15.29 -0.65
C GLU A 49 -12.53 14.94 0.80
N THR A 50 -11.53 14.49 1.54
CA THR A 50 -11.64 14.38 3.00
C THR A 50 -11.55 15.77 3.62
N THR A 51 -12.58 16.18 4.35
CA THR A 51 -12.58 17.41 5.15
C THR A 51 -12.20 17.11 6.60
N GLY A 52 -11.46 18.01 7.25
CA GLY A 52 -11.03 17.84 8.65
C GLY A 52 -10.01 16.71 8.85
N ASN A 53 -10.11 16.00 9.98
CA ASN A 53 -9.20 14.92 10.34
C ASN A 53 -9.60 13.60 9.67
N GLY A 54 -8.86 13.20 8.63
CA GLY A 54 -9.12 11.97 7.90
C GLY A 54 -9.01 10.68 8.72
N TYR A 55 -8.36 10.69 9.88
CA TYR A 55 -8.32 9.54 10.78
C TYR A 55 -9.65 9.31 11.52
N GLU A 56 -10.42 10.37 11.79
CA GLU A 56 -11.72 10.28 12.46
C GLU A 56 -12.82 9.79 11.50
N SER A 57 -12.67 10.08 10.20
CA SER A 57 -13.58 9.63 9.15
C SER A 57 -13.23 8.26 8.56
N ALA A 58 -12.13 7.63 8.98
CA ALA A 58 -11.56 6.43 8.36
C ALA A 58 -12.37 5.13 8.60
N ILE A 59 -13.40 5.17 9.44
CA ILE A 59 -14.18 3.98 9.81
C ILE A 59 -15.03 3.45 8.63
N THR A 60 -15.26 4.24 7.57
CA THR A 60 -16.27 3.93 6.54
C THR A 60 -15.79 3.86 5.08
N ARG A 61 -14.49 3.96 4.79
CA ARG A 61 -13.98 3.88 3.40
C ARG A 61 -12.84 2.88 3.26
N THR A 62 -12.88 2.10 2.17
CA THR A 62 -11.95 1.05 1.74
C THR A 62 -10.63 1.04 2.51
N THR A 63 -10.51 0.09 3.42
CA THR A 63 -9.38 0.03 4.35
C THR A 63 -8.12 -0.39 3.60
N MET A 64 -7.04 0.37 3.79
CA MET A 64 -5.71 -0.13 3.46
C MET A 64 -5.49 -1.46 4.19
N PRO A 65 -4.73 -2.39 3.59
CA PRO A 65 -4.37 -3.61 4.30
C PRO A 65 -3.74 -3.29 5.66
N VAL A 66 -4.26 -3.92 6.70
CA VAL A 66 -3.91 -3.61 8.11
C VAL A 66 -2.59 -4.22 8.55
N ASP A 67 -2.11 -5.22 7.80
CA ASP A 67 -0.85 -5.90 8.05
C ASP A 67 -0.20 -6.37 6.75
N TRP A 68 1.03 -6.87 6.87
CA TRP A 68 1.84 -7.30 5.73
C TRP A 68 1.22 -8.48 4.97
N ARG A 69 0.59 -9.43 5.68
CA ARG A 69 -0.04 -10.60 5.06
C ARG A 69 -1.24 -10.17 4.22
N ALA A 70 -2.12 -9.34 4.78
CA ALA A 70 -3.27 -8.78 4.09
C ALA A 70 -2.84 -7.99 2.84
N ALA A 71 -1.72 -7.25 2.91
CA ALA A 71 -1.19 -6.53 1.75
C ALA A 71 -0.71 -7.46 0.64
N ILE A 72 -0.03 -8.55 0.99
CA ILE A 72 0.43 -9.56 0.03
C ILE A 72 -0.75 -10.26 -0.66
N GLU A 73 -1.78 -10.64 0.10
CA GLU A 73 -2.96 -11.29 -0.48
C GLU A 73 -3.79 -10.33 -1.36
N ALA A 74 -3.94 -9.06 -0.94
CA ALA A 74 -4.56 -8.04 -1.78
C ALA A 74 -3.77 -7.82 -3.08
N ALA A 75 -2.44 -7.77 -3.01
CA ALA A 75 -1.58 -7.67 -4.18
C ALA A 75 -1.72 -8.90 -5.10
N ARG A 76 -1.77 -10.11 -4.54
CA ARG A 76 -1.95 -11.38 -5.27
C ARG A 76 -3.24 -11.40 -6.07
N ALA A 77 -4.34 -10.96 -5.46
CA ALA A 77 -5.67 -10.96 -6.08
C ALA A 77 -5.92 -9.78 -7.04
N SER A 78 -5.04 -8.77 -7.07
CA SER A 78 -5.25 -7.55 -7.83
C SER A 78 -4.95 -7.71 -9.32
N THR A 79 -6.01 -7.73 -10.15
CA THR A 79 -5.90 -7.67 -11.61
C THR A 79 -5.26 -6.37 -12.08
N PHE A 80 -5.54 -5.25 -11.40
CA PHE A 80 -4.90 -3.96 -11.66
C PHE A 80 -3.38 -4.03 -11.48
N LEU A 81 -2.91 -4.51 -10.33
CA LEU A 81 -1.48 -4.56 -10.03
C LEU A 81 -0.75 -5.51 -10.99
N LYS A 82 -1.41 -6.61 -11.35
CA LYS A 82 -0.94 -7.56 -12.35
C LYS A 82 -0.75 -6.92 -13.73
N GLY A 83 -1.71 -6.10 -14.17
CA GLY A 83 -1.58 -5.33 -15.40
C GLY A 83 -0.48 -4.25 -15.32
N ALA A 84 -0.41 -3.53 -14.20
CA ALA A 84 0.55 -2.44 -14.00
C ALA A 84 2.01 -2.92 -13.98
N LEU A 85 2.28 -4.09 -13.39
CA LEU A 85 3.63 -4.65 -13.28
C LEU A 85 3.96 -5.64 -14.43
N GLY A 86 2.95 -6.14 -15.12
CA GLY A 86 3.06 -7.30 -16.00
C GLY A 86 3.04 -8.64 -15.23
N GLU A 87 2.63 -9.69 -15.93
CA GLU A 87 2.41 -11.03 -15.38
C GLU A 87 3.60 -11.58 -14.59
N ASP A 88 4.79 -11.54 -15.20
CA ASP A 88 5.97 -12.19 -14.64
C ASP A 88 6.51 -11.47 -13.41
N LEU A 89 6.56 -10.14 -13.45
CA LEU A 89 7.00 -9.33 -12.32
C LEU A 89 6.00 -9.42 -11.18
N HIS A 90 4.70 -9.33 -11.46
CA HIS A 90 3.66 -9.47 -10.43
C HIS A 90 3.75 -10.82 -9.72
N ARG A 91 3.76 -11.93 -10.49
CA ARG A 91 3.86 -13.29 -9.94
C ARG A 91 5.10 -13.45 -9.07
N THR A 92 6.25 -13.03 -9.57
CA THR A 92 7.54 -13.19 -8.89
C THR A 92 7.61 -12.32 -7.63
N PHE A 93 7.19 -11.06 -7.72
CA PHE A 93 7.19 -10.12 -6.60
C PHE A 93 6.31 -10.62 -5.44
N VAL A 94 5.08 -11.04 -5.74
CA VAL A 94 4.15 -11.56 -4.71
C VAL A 94 4.68 -12.85 -4.09
N ALA A 95 5.29 -13.75 -4.87
CA ALA A 95 5.90 -14.98 -4.37
C ALA A 95 7.07 -14.69 -3.41
N ILE A 96 7.94 -13.75 -3.77
CA ILE A 96 9.06 -13.31 -2.92
C ILE A 96 8.53 -12.73 -1.60
N LYS A 97 7.56 -11.81 -1.66
CA LYS A 97 6.98 -11.19 -0.45
C LYS A 97 6.28 -12.19 0.46
N GLN A 98 5.58 -13.17 -0.12
CA GLN A 98 5.02 -14.28 0.65
C GLN A 98 6.11 -15.09 1.37
N SER A 99 7.20 -15.43 0.68
CA SER A 99 8.30 -16.19 1.29
C SER A 99 9.01 -15.39 2.39
N GLU A 100 9.19 -14.08 2.20
CA GLU A 100 9.75 -13.19 3.23
C GLU A 100 8.85 -13.13 4.45
N TYR A 101 7.54 -12.93 4.26
CA TYR A 101 6.56 -12.94 5.34
C TYR A 101 6.58 -14.25 6.13
N LEU A 102 6.54 -15.40 5.46
CA LEU A 102 6.58 -16.71 6.13
C LEU A 102 7.86 -16.93 6.94
N ARG A 103 9.00 -16.38 6.46
CA ARG A 103 10.26 -16.42 7.22
C ARG A 103 10.21 -15.57 8.48
N VAL A 104 9.52 -14.43 8.46
CA VAL A 104 9.35 -13.59 9.65
C VAL A 104 8.32 -14.19 10.60
N ALA A 105 7.19 -14.67 10.09
CA ALA A 105 6.08 -15.20 10.87
C ALA A 105 6.42 -16.47 11.66
N ARG A 106 7.47 -17.21 11.26
CA ARG A 106 7.96 -18.40 11.98
C ARG A 106 9.03 -18.09 13.04
N THR A 107 9.44 -16.83 13.16
CA THR A 107 10.45 -16.40 14.14
C THR A 107 9.76 -16.10 15.46
N VAL A 108 10.19 -16.75 16.54
CA VAL A 108 9.77 -16.38 17.90
C VAL A 108 10.49 -15.10 18.27
N SER A 109 9.74 -14.06 18.61
CA SER A 109 10.29 -12.75 18.95
C SER A 109 10.69 -12.68 20.43
N GLU A 110 11.61 -11.79 20.77
CA GLU A 110 11.95 -11.49 22.18
C GLU A 110 10.71 -11.07 23.00
N LEU A 111 9.73 -10.44 22.36
CA LEU A 111 8.47 -10.08 23.01
C LEU A 111 7.67 -11.32 23.45
N ASP A 112 7.65 -12.37 22.62
CA ASP A 112 6.96 -13.63 22.98
C ASP A 112 7.61 -14.25 24.22
N TYR A 113 8.93 -14.22 24.32
CA TYR A 113 9.63 -14.66 25.53
C TYR A 113 9.28 -13.79 26.74
N HIS A 114 9.30 -12.47 26.63
CA HIS A 114 8.92 -11.59 27.74
C HIS A 114 7.48 -11.79 28.22
N LEU A 115 6.55 -12.05 27.31
CA LEU A 115 5.13 -12.25 27.63
C LEU A 115 4.85 -13.63 28.23
N TYR A 116 5.51 -14.69 27.74
CA TYR A 116 5.09 -16.07 28.03
C TYR A 116 6.13 -16.91 28.80
N LEU A 117 7.39 -16.47 28.92
CA LEU A 117 8.45 -17.26 29.58
C LEU A 117 8.51 -17.03 31.10
N HIS A 118 8.12 -15.85 31.59
CA HIS A 118 8.30 -15.43 32.99
C HIS A 118 7.02 -15.33 33.83
N GLU A 119 5.84 -15.57 33.25
CA GLU A 119 4.60 -15.72 34.02
C GLU A 119 4.50 -17.16 34.56
N VAL A 120 5.04 -17.36 35.77
CA VAL A 120 4.71 -18.47 36.67
C VAL A 120 4.16 -17.88 37.96
#